data_AF-A0A3S9IFU8-F1
#
_entry.id   AF-A0A3S9IFU8-F1
#
_cell.length_a   1.000
_cell.length_b   1.000
_cell.length_c   1.000
_cell.angle_alpha   90.00
_cell.angle_beta   90.00
_cell.angle_gamma   90.00
#
_symmetry.space_group_name_H-M   'P 1'
#
loop_
_entity.id
_entity.type
_entity.pdbx_description
1 polymer ?
#
loop_
_entity_poly.entity_id
_entity_poly.type
_entity_poly.pdbx_seq_one_letter_code
_entity_poly.pdbx_strand_id
1 'polypeptide(L)' 'MEAARALPERDGVAVALTGRVTSVIIPISTHSLDDFEELVAAGPARGFLRKSALSTRAIGAVLDNSGSGAPT' A
#
# COMPACT_ATOMS: atom_id res chain seq x y z
N MET A 1 -29.81 -18.12 -6.42
CA MET A 1 -29.84 -16.79 -5.81
C MET A 1 -28.39 -16.40 -5.56
N GLU A 2 -27.73 -15.91 -6.61
CA GLU A 2 -26.33 -15.54 -6.58
C GLU A 2 -26.24 -14.15 -5.95
N ALA A 3 -25.71 -14.07 -4.73
CA ALA A 3 -25.41 -12.80 -4.11
C ALA A 3 -24.28 -12.17 -4.92
N ALA A 4 -24.64 -11.20 -5.77
CA ALA A 4 -23.69 -10.29 -6.38
C ALA A 4 -22.83 -9.71 -5.26
N ARG A 5 -21.60 -10.19 -5.13
CA ARG A 5 -20.60 -9.57 -4.27
C ARG A 5 -20.43 -8.16 -4.79
N ALA A 6 -21.03 -7.21 -4.07
CA ALA A 6 -20.71 -5.80 -4.24
C ALA A 6 -19.19 -5.71 -4.09
N LEU A 7 -18.52 -5.42 -5.20
CA LEU A 7 -17.10 -5.07 -5.16
C LEU A 7 -17.03 -3.90 -4.19
N PRO A 8 -16.17 -3.94 -3.17
CA PRO A 8 -15.97 -2.78 -2.31
C PRO A 8 -15.72 -1.60 -3.22
N GLU A 9 -16.42 -0.51 -2.95
CA GLU A 9 -16.09 0.84 -3.43
C GLU A 9 -14.56 0.94 -3.37
N ARG A 10 -13.92 1.42 -4.44
CA ARG A 10 -12.49 1.16 -4.75
C ARG A 10 -11.54 1.33 -3.54
N ASP A 11 -11.90 2.18 -2.59
CA ASP A 11 -11.21 2.46 -1.33
C ASP A 11 -11.13 1.25 -0.36
N GLY A 12 -12.13 0.35 -0.35
CA GLY A 12 -12.18 -0.79 0.58
C GLY A 12 -11.39 -2.03 0.16
N VAL A 13 -11.04 -2.15 -1.12
CA VAL A 13 -10.35 -3.35 -1.65
C VAL A 13 -8.92 -3.44 -1.11
N ALA A 14 -8.22 -2.31 -1.03
CA ALA A 14 -6.83 -2.27 -0.56
C ALA A 14 -6.72 -2.69 0.92
N VAL A 15 -7.64 -2.22 1.76
CA VAL A 15 -7.74 -2.59 3.18
C VAL A 15 -8.12 -4.07 3.34
N ALA A 16 -9.02 -4.60 2.51
CA ALA A 16 -9.39 -6.01 2.59
C ALA A 16 -8.25 -6.98 2.19
N LEU A 17 -7.44 -6.61 1.20
CA LEU A 17 -6.29 -7.42 0.76
C LEU A 17 -5.16 -7.41 1.80
N THR A 18 -4.89 -6.23 2.34
CA THR A 18 -4.00 -5.92 3.45
C THR A 18 -4.11 -6.89 4.64
N GLY A 19 -5.32 -7.18 5.10
CA GLY A 19 -5.53 -8.09 6.24
C GLY A 19 -5.36 -9.58 5.92
N ARG A 20 -5.08 -9.93 4.66
CA ARG A 20 -5.07 -11.32 4.15
C ARG A 20 -3.73 -11.78 3.60
N VAL A 21 -2.76 -10.89 3.39
CA VAL A 21 -1.44 -11.25 2.87
C VAL A 21 -0.36 -10.99 3.92
N THR A 22 0.59 -11.91 4.03
CA THR A 22 1.86 -11.72 4.76
C THR A 22 2.93 -11.04 3.90
N SER A 23 2.54 -10.54 2.72
CA SER A 23 3.43 -9.91 1.74
C SER A 23 3.64 -8.43 2.04
N VAL A 24 4.80 -7.91 1.64
CA VAL A 24 5.05 -6.47 1.63
C VAL A 24 4.20 -5.82 0.53
N ILE A 25 3.35 -4.86 0.92
CA ILE A 25 2.50 -4.10 -0.02
C ILE A 25 3.13 -2.73 -0.29
N ILE A 26 3.27 -2.36 -1.57
CA ILE A 26 3.68 -1.03 -2.01
C ILE A 26 2.68 -0.55 -3.07
N PRO A 27 1.79 0.42 -2.76
CA PRO A 27 0.88 0.98 -3.74
C PRO A 27 1.64 1.89 -4.73
N ILE A 28 1.29 1.76 -6.01
CA ILE A 28 1.89 2.53 -7.11
C ILE A 28 0.79 3.25 -7.90
N SER A 29 0.72 4.57 -7.82
CA SER A 29 -0.40 5.34 -8.39
C SER A 29 0.04 6.59 -9.15
N THR A 30 -0.78 7.06 -10.10
CA THR A 30 -0.65 8.40 -10.70
C THR A 30 -1.17 9.51 -9.79
N HIS A 31 -2.00 9.14 -8.81
CA HIS A 31 -2.57 10.02 -7.80
C HIS A 31 -1.54 10.38 -6.71
N SER A 32 -1.83 11.36 -5.85
CA SER A 32 -0.90 11.77 -4.79
C SER A 32 -0.92 10.77 -3.63
N LEU A 33 0.02 10.94 -2.69
CA LEU A 33 0.05 10.13 -1.47
C LEU A 33 -1.16 10.38 -0.58
N ASP A 34 -1.72 11.60 -0.59
CA ASP A 34 -2.86 11.99 0.24
C ASP A 34 -4.07 11.06 0.02
N ASP A 35 -4.27 10.60 -1.22
CA ASP A 35 -5.32 9.65 -1.59
C ASP A 35 -5.09 8.23 -1.02
N PHE A 36 -3.91 7.93 -0.47
CA PHE A 36 -3.51 6.63 0.07
C PHE A 36 -2.95 6.71 1.50
N GLU A 37 -3.02 7.88 2.15
CA GLU A 37 -2.39 8.08 3.46
C GLU A 37 -2.94 7.12 4.51
N GLU A 38 -4.25 6.86 4.54
CA GLU A 38 -4.85 5.88 5.44
C GLU A 38 -4.26 4.46 5.25
N LEU A 39 -4.02 4.06 4.00
CA LEU A 39 -3.47 2.76 3.67
C LEU A 39 -2.00 2.62 4.09
N VAL A 40 -1.23 3.71 4.05
CA VAL A 40 0.20 3.73 4.40
C VAL A 40 0.43 3.96 5.89
N ALA A 41 -0.37 4.84 6.52
CA ALA A 41 -0.22 5.20 7.93
C ALA A 41 -0.94 4.22 8.87
N ALA A 42 -2.12 3.72 8.49
CA ALA A 42 -2.93 2.82 9.33
C ALA A 42 -3.01 1.39 8.77
N GLY A 43 -2.48 1.15 7.55
CA GLY A 43 -2.46 -0.15 6.90
C GLY A 43 -1.04 -0.78 6.83
N PRO A 44 -0.93 -2.00 6.27
CA PRO A 44 0.31 -2.78 6.16
C PRO A 44 1.14 -2.39 4.93
N ALA A 45 0.73 -1.36 4.18
CA ALA A 45 1.55 -0.86 3.11
C ALA A 45 2.86 -0.32 3.69
N ARG A 46 3.99 -0.73 3.12
CA ARG A 46 5.32 -0.35 3.61
C ARG A 46 5.67 1.10 3.29
N GLY A 47 4.93 1.69 2.36
CA GLY A 47 5.16 3.00 1.77
C GLY A 47 4.43 3.08 0.43
N PHE A 48 4.65 4.16 -0.31
CA PHE A 48 3.96 4.47 -1.55
C PHE A 48 4.94 4.97 -2.61
N LEU A 49 4.65 4.69 -3.89
CA LEU A 49 5.40 5.25 -5.02
C LEU A 49 4.45 5.90 -6.03
N ARG A 50 4.81 7.09 -6.52
CA ARG A 50 4.17 7.61 -7.74
C ARG A 50 4.58 6.76 -8.95
N LYS A 51 3.65 6.50 -9.86
CA LYS A 51 3.86 5.71 -11.09
C LYS A 51 5.03 6.25 -11.93
N SER A 52 5.18 7.57 -12.01
CA SER A 52 6.29 8.21 -12.74
C SER A 52 7.66 8.01 -12.08
N ALA A 53 7.70 7.67 -10.79
CA ALA A 53 8.93 7.42 -10.04
C ALA A 53 9.27 5.92 -9.94
N LEU A 54 8.47 5.05 -10.57
CA LEU A 54 8.66 3.61 -10.48
C LEU A 54 9.99 3.20 -11.11
N SER A 55 10.88 2.70 -10.26
CA SER A 55 12.18 2.17 -10.65
C SER A 55 12.64 1.15 -9.61
N THR A 56 13.54 0.24 -10.00
CA THR A 56 14.12 -0.73 -9.07
C THR A 56 14.74 -0.05 -7.85
N ARG A 57 15.42 1.09 -8.04
CA ARG A 57 16.00 1.89 -6.96
C ARG A 57 14.93 2.44 -6.01
N ALA A 58 13.84 2.98 -6.55
CA ALA A 58 12.75 3.53 -5.74
C ALA A 58 12.02 2.44 -4.94
N ILE A 59 11.84 1.25 -5.52
CA ILE A 59 11.30 0.08 -4.80
C ILE A 59 12.23 -0.30 -3.65
N GLY A 60 13.54 -0.41 -3.91
CA GLY A 60 14.54 -0.72 -2.87
C GLY A 60 14.48 0.26 -1.70
N ALA A 61 14.43 1.57 -1.97
CA ALA A 61 14.33 2.58 -0.92
C ALA A 61 13.08 2.41 -0.02
N VAL A 62 11.93 2.03 -0.58
CA VAL A 62 10.71 1.76 0.19
C VAL A 62 10.84 0.48 1.02
N LEU A 63 11.50 -0.55 0.47
CA LEU A 63 11.77 -1.79 1.17
C LEU A 63 12.82 -1.61 2.29
N ASP A 64 13.80 -0.74 2.13
CA ASP A 64 14.89 -0.52 3.10
C ASP A 64 14.48 0.41 4.26
N ASN A 65 13.53 1.32 4.05
CA ASN A 65 12.96 2.18 5.10
C ASN A 65 12.17 1.41 6.18
N SER A 66 12.09 0.09 6.03
CA SER A 66 11.42 -0.85 6.92
C SER A 66 12.17 -1.18 8.21
N GLY A 67 13.49 -0.95 8.24
CA GLY A 67 14.39 -1.55 9.23
C GLY A 67 14.94 -0.63 10.33
N SER A 68 14.59 0.66 10.36
CA SER A 68 15.16 1.59 11.35
C SER A 68 14.07 2.25 12.20
N GLY A 69 13.65 1.51 13.24
CA GLY A 69 12.76 1.97 14.29
C GLY A 69 13.07 1.33 15.65
N ALA A 70 14.33 0.95 15.89
CA ALA A 70 14.79 0.59 17.23
C ALA A 70 15.19 1.88 17.98
N PRO A 71 14.57 2.20 19.13
CA PRO A 71 15.03 3.31 19.97
C PRO A 71 16.38 2.94 20.60
N THR A 72 17.37 3.81 20.44
CA THR A 72 18.57 3.88 21.30
C THR A 72 18.22 4.46 22.66
#